data_AF-A0A1G0V319-F1
#
_entry.id   AF-A0A1G0V319-F1
#
_cell.length_a   1.000
_cell.length_b   1.000
_cell.length_c   1.000
_cell.angle_alpha   90.00
_cell.angle_beta   90.00
_cell.angle_gamma   90.00
#
_symmetry.space_group_name_H-M   'P 1'
#
loop_
_entity.id
_entity.type
_entity.pdbx_description
1 polymer ?
#
loop_
_entity_poly.entity_id
_entity_poly.type
_entity_poly.pdbx_seq_one_letter_code
_entity_poly.pdbx_strand_id
1 'polypeptide(L)'
;MNDKAVAKKVYKYNMSFYYQSTIIYFVVFVLYIIIRGEFIEDSFTLITKDPIIYFFAIIVFISVLSLLYNLYKNRHMEVSDEQISFVDRFKRKSFNYDDMIRIKISKKRGPSKRSPLRLIRIKLKNRRRLVVIRPSDYENADELLKFFDDLRIRIEKI
;
A
#
# COMPACT_ATOMS: atom_id res chain seq x y z
N MET A 1 9.59 13.51 28.00
CA MET A 1 10.43 12.80 27.02
C MET A 1 10.62 13.73 25.82
N ASN A 2 11.87 14.03 25.48
CA ASN A 2 12.25 15.16 24.65
C ASN A 2 12.07 14.82 23.16
N ASP A 3 10.90 15.14 22.60
CA ASP A 3 10.63 15.05 21.15
C ASP A 3 11.39 16.19 20.46
N LYS A 4 12.70 16.00 20.28
CA LYS A 4 13.42 16.75 19.25
C LYS A 4 12.77 16.38 17.93
N ALA A 5 12.11 17.34 17.30
CA ALA A 5 11.57 17.23 15.95
C ALA A 5 12.72 17.05 14.95
N VAL A 6 13.29 15.84 14.91
CA VAL A 6 14.13 15.38 13.81
C VAL A 6 13.24 15.39 12.59
N ALA A 7 13.68 16.01 11.50
CA ALA A 7 12.93 16.09 10.26
C ALA A 7 12.55 14.67 9.81
N LYS A 8 11.30 14.30 10.05
CA LYS A 8 10.81 12.95 9.86
C LYS A 8 10.01 12.92 8.58
N LYS A 9 10.54 12.26 7.56
CA LYS A 9 9.83 12.10 6.30
C LYS A 9 8.90 10.91 6.39
N VAL A 10 7.63 11.13 6.05
CA VAL A 10 6.60 10.09 6.12
C VAL A 10 6.18 9.69 4.72
N TYR A 11 6.39 8.42 4.40
CA TYR A 11 5.90 7.77 3.19
C TYR A 11 4.63 6.99 3.55
N LYS A 12 3.47 7.50 3.15
CA LYS A 12 2.19 6.82 3.35
C LYS A 12 2.06 5.61 2.43
N TYR A 13 1.30 4.62 2.86
CA TYR A 13 0.99 3.48 2.00
C TYR A 13 -0.01 3.89 0.91
N ASN A 14 0.24 3.47 -0.33
CA ASN A 14 -0.60 3.81 -1.47
C ASN A 14 -1.91 3.02 -1.42
N MET A 15 -3.02 3.73 -1.22
CA MET A 15 -4.37 3.13 -1.15
C MET A 15 -5.16 3.22 -2.46
N SER A 16 -4.57 3.76 -3.54
CA SER A 16 -5.25 3.96 -4.83
C SER A 16 -5.94 2.70 -5.36
N PHE A 17 -5.32 1.53 -5.22
CA PHE A 17 -5.90 0.27 -5.64
C PHE A 17 -7.22 -0.05 -4.92
N TYR A 18 -7.29 0.17 -3.61
CA TYR A 18 -8.50 -0.07 -2.82
C TYR A 18 -9.61 0.90 -3.23
N TYR A 19 -9.28 2.18 -3.38
CA TYR A 19 -10.25 3.19 -3.85
C TYR A 19 -10.79 2.85 -5.24
N GLN A 20 -9.90 2.59 -6.21
CA GLN A 20 -10.29 2.25 -7.58
C GLN A 20 -11.18 1.01 -7.63
N SER A 21 -10.79 -0.06 -6.91
CA SER A 21 -11.55 -1.30 -6.88
C SER A 21 -12.94 -1.08 -6.28
N THR A 22 -13.04 -0.39 -5.13
CA THR A 22 -14.34 -0.09 -4.51
C THR A 22 -15.23 0.75 -5.41
N ILE A 23 -14.68 1.77 -6.08
CA ILE A 23 -15.43 2.60 -7.04
C ILE A 23 -15.93 1.75 -8.21
N ILE A 24 -15.07 0.95 -8.84
CA ILE A 24 -15.44 0.10 -9.97
C ILE A 24 -16.55 -0.87 -9.58
N TYR A 25 -16.40 -1.58 -8.46
CA TYR A 25 -17.42 -2.53 -8.00
C TYR A 25 -18.74 -1.84 -7.68
N PHE A 26 -18.68 -0.65 -7.06
CA PHE A 26 -19.88 0.12 -6.76
C PHE A 26 -20.59 0.59 -8.03
N VAL A 27 -19.85 1.12 -9.00
CA VAL A 27 -20.40 1.55 -10.30
C VAL A 27 -21.06 0.38 -11.03
N VAL A 28 -20.37 -0.76 -11.13
CA VAL A 28 -20.92 -1.96 -11.77
C VAL A 28 -22.20 -2.42 -11.06
N PHE A 29 -22.22 -2.40 -9.73
CA PHE A 29 -23.40 -2.78 -8.95
C PHE A 29 -24.59 -1.85 -9.19
N VAL A 30 -24.36 -0.52 -9.18
CA VAL A 30 -25.41 0.48 -9.45
C VAL A 30 -25.95 0.32 -10.87
N LEU A 31 -25.07 0.17 -11.86
CA LEU A 31 -25.48 -0.07 -13.24
C LEU A 31 -26.32 -1.34 -13.37
N TYR A 32 -25.95 -2.42 -12.68
CA TYR A 32 -26.72 -3.65 -12.68
C TYR A 32 -28.13 -3.44 -12.13
N ILE A 33 -28.27 -2.75 -10.99
CA ILE A 33 -29.58 -2.46 -10.38
C ILE A 33 -30.45 -1.62 -11.32
N ILE A 34 -29.89 -0.59 -11.96
CA ILE A 34 -30.62 0.27 -12.89
C ILE A 34 -31.11 -0.56 -14.09
N ILE A 35 -30.22 -1.32 -14.73
CA ILE A 35 -30.58 -2.15 -15.89
C ILE A 35 -31.66 -3.17 -15.51
N ARG A 36 -31.51 -3.84 -14.37
CA ARG A 36 -32.46 -4.86 -13.93
C ARG A 36 -33.82 -4.26 -13.58
N GLY A 37 -33.82 -3.13 -12.87
CA GLY A 37 -35.04 -2.49 -12.37
C GLY A 37 -35.79 -1.67 -13.40
N GLU A 38 -35.14 -1.18 -14.45
CA GLU A 38 -35.79 -0.39 -15.50
C GLU A 38 -36.22 -1.24 -16.70
N PHE A 39 -35.51 -2.33 -17.02
CA PHE A 39 -35.71 -3.06 -18.29
C PHE A 39 -36.26 -4.49 -18.16
N ILE A 40 -36.25 -5.11 -16.98
CA ILE A 40 -36.56 -6.55 -16.84
C ILE A 40 -37.71 -6.81 -15.87
N GLU A 41 -37.80 -6.05 -14.78
CA GLU A 41 -38.81 -6.27 -13.74
C GLU A 41 -39.58 -4.97 -13.46
N ASP A 42 -40.86 -4.91 -13.84
CA ASP A 42 -41.76 -3.76 -13.62
C ASP A 42 -42.04 -3.45 -12.12
N SER A 43 -41.33 -4.11 -11.20
CA SER A 43 -41.45 -3.89 -9.76
C SER A 43 -40.14 -4.13 -9.01
N PHE A 44 -39.79 -3.19 -8.13
CA PHE A 44 -38.60 -3.28 -7.26
C PHE A 44 -38.63 -4.47 -6.29
N THR A 45 -39.77 -5.12 -6.09
CA THR A 45 -39.94 -6.28 -5.21
C THR A 45 -39.48 -7.60 -5.85
N LEU A 46 -39.38 -7.69 -7.18
CA LEU A 46 -38.73 -8.86 -7.81
C LEU A 46 -37.21 -8.76 -7.78
N ILE A 47 -36.65 -7.54 -7.78
CA ILE A 47 -35.20 -7.29 -7.83
C ILE A 47 -34.51 -7.94 -6.63
N THR A 48 -35.13 -7.89 -5.44
CA THR A 48 -34.60 -8.54 -4.23
C THR A 48 -34.62 -10.07 -4.27
N LYS A 49 -35.24 -10.71 -5.27
CA LYS A 49 -35.16 -12.16 -5.46
C LYS A 49 -34.03 -12.58 -6.39
N ASP A 50 -33.36 -11.64 -7.05
CA ASP A 50 -32.26 -11.94 -7.96
C ASP A 50 -30.98 -12.33 -7.18
N PRO A 51 -30.51 -13.58 -7.28
CA PRO A 51 -29.27 -14.02 -6.60
C PRO A 51 -28.03 -13.23 -7.03
N ILE A 52 -28.03 -12.64 -8.24
CA ILE A 52 -26.90 -11.89 -8.78
C ILE A 52 -26.68 -10.59 -7.98
N ILE A 53 -27.76 -9.95 -7.51
CA ILE A 53 -27.68 -8.72 -6.71
C ILE A 53 -27.00 -8.99 -5.38
N TYR A 54 -27.31 -10.11 -4.73
CA TYR A 54 -26.64 -10.51 -3.51
C TYR A 54 -25.14 -10.76 -3.74
N PHE A 55 -24.78 -11.35 -4.87
CA PHE A 55 -23.37 -11.57 -5.22
C PHE A 55 -22.61 -10.23 -5.38
N PHE A 56 -23.17 -9.27 -6.11
CA PHE A 56 -22.57 -7.94 -6.22
C PHE A 56 -22.53 -7.21 -4.88
N ALA A 57 -23.60 -7.28 -4.09
CA ALA A 57 -23.65 -6.67 -2.76
C ALA A 57 -22.53 -7.20 -1.86
N ILE A 58 -22.28 -8.52 -1.86
CA ILE A 58 -21.18 -9.14 -1.12
C ILE A 58 -19.82 -8.62 -1.61
N ILE A 59 -19.59 -8.54 -2.93
CA ILE A 59 -18.33 -8.01 -3.48
C ILE A 59 -18.10 -6.57 -3.05
N VAL A 60 -19.11 -5.70 -3.21
CA VAL A 60 -19.03 -4.30 -2.80
C VAL A 60 -18.77 -4.21 -1.29
N PHE A 61 -19.49 -4.98 -0.48
CA PHE A 61 -19.33 -5.02 0.96
C PHE A 61 -17.91 -5.41 1.38
N ILE A 62 -17.36 -6.49 0.81
CA ILE A 62 -15.97 -6.92 1.08
C ILE A 62 -14.97 -5.85 0.65
N SER A 63 -15.20 -5.17 -0.48
CA SER A 63 -14.32 -4.11 -0.95
C SER A 63 -14.30 -2.91 -0.01
N VAL A 64 -15.47 -2.48 0.49
CA VAL A 64 -15.62 -1.37 1.44
C VAL A 64 -14.96 -1.73 2.76
N LEU A 65 -15.23 -2.93 3.29
CA LEU A 65 -14.58 -3.45 4.50
C LEU A 65 -13.05 -3.46 4.36
N SER A 66 -12.54 -3.90 3.22
CA SER A 66 -11.10 -3.94 2.94
C SER A 66 -10.51 -2.53 2.90
N LEU A 67 -11.20 -1.57 2.28
CA LEU A 67 -10.79 -0.17 2.26
C LEU A 67 -10.77 0.43 3.67
N LEU A 68 -11.85 0.26 4.44
CA LEU A 68 -11.98 0.75 5.81
C LEU A 68 -10.92 0.15 6.73
N TYR A 69 -10.67 -1.16 6.64
CA TYR A 69 -9.62 -1.82 7.40
C TYR A 69 -8.24 -1.23 7.11
N ASN A 70 -7.92 -0.99 5.84
CA ASN A 70 -6.64 -0.42 5.44
C ASN A 70 -6.49 1.06 5.86
N LEU A 71 -7.56 1.85 5.75
CA LEU A 71 -7.62 3.21 6.28
C LEU A 71 -7.39 3.24 7.78
N TYR A 72 -8.08 2.38 8.52
CA TYR A 72 -7.95 2.28 9.96
C TYR A 72 -6.53 1.92 10.38
N LYS A 73 -5.89 0.96 9.69
CA LYS A 73 -4.52 0.55 9.97
C LYS A 73 -3.49 1.67 9.78
N ASN A 74 -3.79 2.65 8.91
CA ASN A 74 -2.99 3.83 8.63
C ASN A 74 -1.49 3.50 8.48
N ARG A 75 -1.18 2.49 7.66
CA ARG A 75 0.20 2.01 7.50
C ARG A 75 1.04 3.08 6.80
N HIS A 76 2.21 3.35 7.35
CA HIS A 76 3.17 4.29 6.77
C HIS A 76 4.59 3.90 7.15
N MET A 77 5.56 4.43 6.43
CA MET A 77 6.97 4.31 6.75
C MET A 77 7.51 5.69 7.09
N GLU A 78 8.19 5.77 8.22
CA GLU A 78 8.80 6.99 8.69
C GLU A 78 10.32 6.85 8.59
N VAL A 79 10.93 7.87 8.03
CA VAL A 79 12.37 7.92 7.80
C VAL A 79 12.93 9.09 8.59
N SER A 80 13.92 8.79 9.41
CA SER A 80 14.71 9.76 10.18
C SER A 80 16.18 9.68 9.78
N ASP A 81 17.02 10.55 10.33
CA ASP A 81 18.46 10.59 10.02
C ASP A 81 19.24 9.36 10.53
N GLU A 82 18.70 8.65 11.51
CA GLU A 82 19.36 7.49 12.17
C GLU A 82 18.63 6.16 11.95
N GLN A 83 17.32 6.20 11.64
CA GLN A 83 16.49 5.00 11.61
C GLN A 83 15.35 5.06 10.60
N ILE A 84 14.89 3.88 10.18
CA ILE A 84 13.65 3.68 9.43
C ILE A 84 12.65 2.94 10.31
N SER A 85 11.46 3.52 10.46
CA SER A 85 10.33 2.93 11.18
C SER A 85 9.22 2.51 10.24
N PHE A 86 8.80 1.25 10.30
CA PHE A 86 7.53 0.80 9.71
C PHE A 86 6.45 0.88 10.78
N VAL A 87 5.46 1.72 10.54
CA VAL A 87 4.41 2.02 11.51
C VAL A 87 3.07 1.61 10.93
N ASP A 88 2.28 0.93 11.77
CA ASP A 88 0.84 0.88 11.64
C ASP A 88 0.20 1.34 12.96
N ARG A 89 -1.13 1.45 12.99
CA ARG A 89 -1.87 1.88 14.19
C ARG A 89 -1.53 1.08 15.45
N PHE A 90 -1.10 -0.18 15.32
CA PHE A 90 -0.91 -1.09 16.45
C PHE A 90 0.56 -1.37 16.77
N LYS A 91 1.45 -1.28 15.78
CA LYS A 91 2.83 -1.76 15.87
C LYS A 91 3.76 -0.79 15.16
N ARG A 92 4.85 -0.48 15.83
CA ARG A 92 6.01 0.21 15.28
C ARG A 92 7.20 -0.72 15.25
N LYS A 93 7.85 -0.84 14.11
CA LYS A 93 9.09 -1.61 13.93
C LYS A 93 10.16 -0.70 13.37
N SER A 94 11.14 -0.36 14.19
CA SER A 94 12.25 0.51 13.82
C SER A 94 13.53 -0.29 13.55
N PHE A 95 14.33 0.19 12.61
CA PHE A 95 15.63 -0.35 12.26
C PHE A 95 16.63 0.80 12.15
N ASN A 96 17.71 0.73 12.92
CA ASN A 96 18.81 1.69 12.86
C ASN A 96 19.66 1.43 11.61
N TYR A 97 20.23 2.48 11.01
CA TYR A 97 21.17 2.39 9.90
C TYR A 97 22.44 1.62 10.26
N ASP A 98 22.90 1.70 11.50
CA ASP A 98 24.09 0.98 11.97
C ASP A 98 23.91 -0.55 11.94
N ASP A 99 22.66 -1.02 12.00
CA ASP A 99 22.33 -2.44 11.90
C ASP A 99 22.24 -2.93 10.45
N MET A 100 22.24 -2.02 9.46
CA MET A 100 22.10 -2.35 8.06
C MET A 100 23.45 -2.74 7.46
N ILE A 101 23.61 -4.02 7.10
CA ILE A 101 24.83 -4.53 6.46
C ILE A 101 24.85 -4.18 4.96
N ARG A 102 23.71 -4.35 4.29
CA ARG A 102 23.65 -4.23 2.84
C ARG A 102 22.27 -3.90 2.34
N ILE A 103 22.19 -3.02 1.35
CA ILE A 103 20.97 -2.68 0.64
C ILE A 103 21.12 -3.07 -0.83
N LYS A 104 20.20 -3.91 -1.31
CA LYS A 104 20.11 -4.29 -2.73
C LYS A 104 18.81 -3.76 -3.30
N ILE A 105 18.92 -2.87 -4.28
CA ILE A 105 17.78 -2.40 -5.08
C ILE A 105 17.77 -3.23 -6.38
N SER A 106 16.64 -3.86 -6.71
CA SER A 106 16.54 -4.62 -7.94
C SER A 106 16.68 -3.72 -9.18
N LYS A 107 17.39 -4.22 -10.20
CA LYS A 107 17.59 -3.51 -11.47
C LYS A 107 16.25 -3.28 -12.16
N LYS A 108 16.13 -2.16 -12.88
CA LYS A 108 15.03 -1.91 -13.82
C LYS A 108 15.00 -3.07 -14.83
N ARG A 109 13.89 -3.81 -14.89
CA ARG A 109 13.61 -4.71 -16.01
C ARG A 109 12.73 -3.95 -16.99
N GLY A 110 13.28 -3.62 -18.16
CA GLY A 110 12.58 -2.97 -19.28
C GLY A 110 12.69 -1.44 -19.35
N PRO A 111 12.22 -0.84 -20.47
CA PRO A 111 12.35 0.59 -20.78
C PRO A 111 11.43 1.50 -19.95
N SER A 112 10.45 0.94 -19.24
CA SER A 112 9.54 1.73 -18.39
C SER A 112 10.27 2.25 -17.15
N LYS A 113 10.23 3.58 -16.95
CA LYS A 113 10.79 4.25 -15.76
C LYS A 113 10.13 3.75 -14.46
N ARG A 114 8.87 3.33 -14.52
CA ARG A 114 8.05 2.82 -13.41
C ARG A 114 7.91 1.30 -13.52
N SER A 115 8.95 0.56 -13.15
CA SER A 115 8.83 -0.89 -13.01
C SER A 115 8.19 -1.18 -11.64
N PRO A 116 6.94 -1.65 -11.56
CA PRO A 116 6.26 -1.97 -10.30
C PRO A 116 6.95 -3.13 -9.55
N LEU A 117 7.90 -3.81 -10.20
CA LEU A 117 8.65 -4.94 -9.67
C LEU A 117 9.98 -4.53 -9.02
N ARG A 118 10.20 -3.24 -8.77
CA ARG A 118 11.36 -2.81 -7.99
C ARG A 118 11.22 -3.25 -6.55
N LEU A 119 12.27 -3.86 -6.04
CA LEU A 119 12.35 -4.40 -4.69
C LEU A 119 13.61 -3.87 -4.04
N ILE A 120 13.43 -3.29 -2.85
CA ILE A 120 14.52 -2.88 -1.98
C ILE A 120 14.66 -3.98 -0.93
N ARG A 121 15.83 -4.60 -0.88
CA ARG A 121 16.16 -5.67 0.06
C ARG A 121 17.25 -5.21 1.00
N ILE A 122 16.95 -5.16 2.29
CA ILE A 122 17.87 -4.72 3.34
C ILE A 122 18.26 -5.95 4.17
N LYS A 123 19.57 -6.18 4.30
CA LYS A 123 20.14 -7.17 5.21
C LYS A 123 20.53 -6.49 6.51
N LEU A 124 20.02 -7.01 7.63
CA LEU A 124 20.33 -6.53 8.97
C LEU A 124 21.30 -7.48 9.68
N LYS A 125 22.15 -6.96 10.57
CA LYS A 125 23.14 -7.71 11.38
C LYS A 125 22.49 -8.85 12.14
N ASN A 126 21.46 -8.54 12.94
CA ASN A 126 20.87 -9.50 13.87
C ASN A 126 19.65 -10.26 13.32
N ARG A 127 19.47 -10.32 12.00
CA ARG A 127 18.29 -10.95 11.38
C ARG A 127 18.65 -11.88 10.22
N ARG A 128 18.18 -13.13 10.30
CA ARG A 128 18.29 -14.10 9.19
C ARG A 128 17.53 -13.63 7.95
N ARG A 129 16.27 -13.21 8.10
CA ARG A 129 15.39 -12.76 7.00
C ARG A 129 15.66 -11.31 6.59
N LEU A 130 15.67 -11.07 5.28
CA LEU A 130 15.78 -9.72 4.70
C LEU A 130 14.52 -8.90 4.99
N VAL A 131 14.69 -7.59 5.15
CA VAL A 131 13.57 -6.64 5.08
C VAL A 131 13.38 -6.32 3.61
N VAL A 132 12.20 -6.65 3.08
CA VAL A 132 11.86 -6.41 1.67
C VAL A 132 10.81 -5.32 1.62
N ILE A 133 11.11 -4.27 0.87
CA ILE A 133 10.23 -3.12 0.67
C ILE A 133 9.92 -3.05 -0.82
N ARG A 134 8.64 -2.92 -1.14
CA ARG A 134 8.13 -2.64 -2.48
C ARG A 134 7.83 -1.15 -2.54
N PRO A 135 8.60 -0.34 -3.28
CA PRO A 135 8.35 1.09 -3.36
C PRO A 135 6.98 1.42 -3.96
N SER A 136 6.45 0.56 -4.83
CA SER A 136 5.10 0.67 -5.41
C SER A 136 3.97 0.74 -4.38
N ASP A 137 4.20 0.15 -3.20
CA ASP A 137 3.22 0.08 -2.13
C ASP A 137 3.13 1.40 -1.35
N TYR A 138 4.02 2.37 -1.63
CA TYR A 138 4.08 3.67 -0.97
C TYR A 138 3.76 4.80 -1.93
N GLU A 139 3.22 5.88 -1.38
CA GLU A 139 3.15 7.17 -2.05
C GLU A 139 4.57 7.68 -2.33
N ASN A 140 4.73 8.42 -3.43
CA ASN A 140 6.02 8.95 -3.88
C ASN A 140 7.12 7.88 -4.04
N ALA A 141 6.77 6.74 -4.64
CA ALA A 141 7.68 5.61 -4.87
C ALA A 141 9.04 6.00 -5.48
N ASP A 142 9.07 6.97 -6.40
CA ASP A 142 10.30 7.46 -7.03
C ASP A 142 11.21 8.21 -6.05
N GLU A 143 10.62 8.98 -5.14
CA GLU A 143 11.33 9.69 -4.08
C GLU A 143 11.88 8.71 -3.04
N LEU A 144 11.09 7.69 -2.69
CA LEU A 144 11.51 6.61 -1.80
C LEU A 144 12.69 5.82 -2.40
N LEU A 145 12.67 5.57 -3.71
CA LEU A 145 13.76 4.91 -4.42
C LEU A 145 15.04 5.74 -4.38
N LYS A 146 14.96 7.06 -4.61
CA LYS A 146 16.12 7.96 -4.51
C LYS A 146 16.71 7.93 -3.11
N PHE A 147 15.85 8.06 -2.10
CA PHE A 147 16.27 8.00 -0.70
C PHE A 147 17.06 6.72 -0.38
N PHE A 148 16.59 5.55 -0.82
CA PHE A 148 17.29 4.29 -0.58
C PHE A 148 18.56 4.12 -1.42
N ASP A 149 18.66 4.76 -2.58
CA ASP A 149 19.89 4.76 -3.38
C ASP A 149 20.97 5.61 -2.70
N ASP A 150 20.61 6.79 -2.18
CA ASP A 150 21.49 7.64 -1.36
C ASP A 150 21.94 6.90 -0.11
N LEU A 151 21.02 6.20 0.56
CA LEU A 151 21.32 5.44 1.75
C LEU A 151 22.23 4.23 1.49
N ARG A 152 22.06 3.56 0.33
CA ARG A 152 23.00 2.51 -0.09
C ARG A 152 24.40 3.07 -0.24
N ILE A 153 24.57 4.23 -0.89
CA ILE A 153 25.87 4.87 -1.09
C ILE A 153 26.52 5.22 0.25
N ARG A 154 25.75 5.68 1.24
CA ARG A 154 26.27 5.96 2.59
C ARG A 154 26.78 4.69 3.27
N ILE A 155 26.02 3.60 3.22
CA ILE A 155 26.43 2.33 3.85
C ILE A 155 27.63 1.70 3.13
N GLU A 156 27.75 1.82 1.81
CA GLU A 156 28.88 1.27 1.06
C GLU A 156 30.18 2.06 1.22
N LYS A 157 30.12 3.30 1.75
CA LYS A 157 31.29 4.14 2.05
C LYS A 157 31.87 3.93 3.46
N ILE A 158 31.15 3.22 4.33
CA ILE A 158 31.55 2.86 5.70
C ILE A 158 32.16 1.45 5.66
#